data_AF-A0A7C7CPN4-F1
#
_entry.id   AF-A0A7C7CPN4-F1
#
_cell.length_a   1.000
_cell.length_b   1.000
_cell.length_c   1.000
_cell.angle_alpha   90.00
_cell.angle_beta   90.00
_cell.angle_gamma   90.00
#
_symmetry.space_group_name_H-M   'P 1'
#
loop_
_entity.id
_entity.type
_entity.pdbx_description
1 polymer ?
#
loop_
_entity_poly.entity_id
_entity_poly.type
_entity_poly.pdbx_seq_one_letter_code
_entity_poly.pdbx_strand_id
1 'polypeptide(L)'
;MTRQFLLECLEESEERSHGNIGRRLATAPTTEAWGMMGKEWQGLIFNLLKYDAENNSASSGKGKKRVGRRGGRGDRMMMQQWDLEDIKSLLTGESDADYRLATLLMHKAMMGEDWDNNWNTILNQLRSQCESQGVHPVFHSLASTFQPVLGELGVYDSVEVEIDDDADWLESCRIDASDCELLTELLKPPL
;
A
#
# COMPACT_ATOMS: atom_id res chain seq x y z
N MET A 1 -0.15 -11.57 3.73
CA MET A 1 0.76 -11.64 2.56
C MET A 1 0.92 -10.31 1.82
N THR A 2 -0.12 -9.56 1.46
CA THR A 2 0.00 -8.35 0.61
C THR A 2 0.87 -7.22 1.18
N ARG A 3 0.95 -7.08 2.51
CA ARG A 3 1.66 -6.00 3.18
C ARG A 3 3.20 -6.13 3.13
N GLN A 4 3.74 -7.34 3.03
CA GLN A 4 5.20 -7.57 2.93
C GLN A 4 5.75 -7.08 1.58
N PHE A 5 5.00 -7.33 0.49
CA PHE A 5 5.35 -6.84 -0.85
C PHE A 5 5.41 -5.31 -0.93
N LEU A 6 4.77 -4.60 0.00
CA LEU A 6 4.81 -3.14 0.04
C LEU A 6 6.19 -2.62 0.46
N LEU A 7 6.78 -3.21 1.49
CA LEU A 7 8.14 -2.84 1.93
C LEU A 7 9.17 -3.26 0.89
N GLU A 8 9.07 -4.48 0.38
CA GLU A 8 9.96 -4.98 -0.67
C GLU A 8 9.94 -4.08 -1.91
N CYS A 9 8.74 -3.65 -2.34
CA CYS A 9 8.59 -2.70 -3.45
C CYS A 9 9.26 -1.35 -3.14
N LEU A 10 9.11 -0.84 -1.92
CA LEU A 10 9.70 0.43 -1.50
C LEU A 10 11.23 0.35 -1.51
N GLU A 11 11.79 -0.67 -0.87
CA GLU A 11 13.24 -0.93 -0.80
C GLU A 11 13.85 -1.11 -2.19
N GLU A 12 13.27 -1.98 -3.02
CA GLU A 12 13.75 -2.23 -4.37
C GLU A 12 13.67 -0.96 -5.24
N SER A 13 12.62 -0.15 -5.06
CA SER A 13 12.49 1.13 -5.77
C SER A 13 13.54 2.16 -5.32
N GLU A 14 13.92 2.15 -4.04
CA GLU A 14 14.95 3.03 -3.50
C GLU A 14 16.34 2.65 -4.02
N GLU A 15 16.66 1.36 -4.03
CA GLU A 15 17.91 0.82 -4.58
C GLU A 15 18.05 1.15 -6.08
N ARG A 16 17.01 0.87 -6.88
CA ARG A 16 17.00 1.13 -8.33
C ARG A 16 17.03 2.63 -8.67
N SER A 17 16.48 3.48 -7.80
CA SER A 17 16.46 4.93 -8.00
C SER A 17 17.72 5.65 -7.50
N HIS A 18 18.60 4.96 -6.76
CA HIS A 18 19.79 5.51 -6.11
C HIS A 18 19.47 6.73 -5.24
N GLY A 19 18.37 6.67 -4.47
CA GLY A 19 17.92 7.75 -3.59
C GLY A 19 17.31 8.97 -4.31
N ASN A 20 17.05 8.89 -5.62
CA ASN A 20 16.41 9.98 -6.35
C ASN A 20 14.87 9.87 -6.29
N ILE A 21 14.25 10.76 -5.52
CA ILE A 21 12.79 10.78 -5.26
C ILE A 21 11.97 10.76 -6.57
N GLY A 22 12.36 11.56 -7.57
CA GLY A 22 11.65 11.64 -8.85
C GLY A 22 11.80 10.38 -9.71
N ARG A 23 12.90 9.63 -9.56
CA ARG A 23 13.07 8.32 -10.22
C ARG A 23 12.34 7.21 -9.49
N ARG A 24 12.25 7.29 -8.15
CA ARG A 24 11.58 6.29 -7.30
C ARG A 24 10.12 6.07 -7.73
N LEU A 25 9.40 7.15 -8.04
CA LEU A 25 8.03 7.08 -8.56
C LEU A 25 7.91 6.28 -9.87
N ALA A 26 8.89 6.42 -10.78
CA ALA A 26 8.88 5.74 -12.07
C ALA A 26 9.36 4.28 -11.98
N THR A 27 10.19 3.95 -10.99
CA THR A 27 10.75 2.61 -10.81
C THR A 27 9.83 1.69 -10.01
N ALA A 28 9.01 2.23 -9.08
CA ALA A 28 8.14 1.40 -8.23
C ALA A 28 7.21 0.46 -9.03
N PRO A 29 6.52 0.90 -10.11
CA PRO A 29 5.64 0.02 -10.90
C PRO A 29 6.37 -1.06 -11.70
N THR A 30 7.70 -0.99 -11.81
CA THR A 30 8.54 -1.95 -12.54
C THR A 30 9.13 -3.05 -11.66
N THR A 31 8.79 -3.05 -10.38
CA THR A 31 9.22 -4.07 -9.40
C THR A 31 8.32 -5.30 -9.50
N GLU A 32 8.85 -6.47 -9.15
CA GLU A 32 8.05 -7.70 -9.15
C GLU A 32 7.02 -7.67 -8.01
N ALA A 33 7.43 -7.15 -6.86
CA ALA A 33 6.57 -6.94 -5.68
C ALA A 33 5.34 -6.07 -6.00
N TRP A 34 5.44 -5.10 -6.91
CA TRP A 34 4.29 -4.32 -7.38
C TRP A 34 3.21 -5.20 -7.98
N GLY A 35 3.58 -6.14 -8.85
CA GLY A 35 2.64 -7.03 -9.54
C GLY A 35 1.91 -7.99 -8.58
N MET A 36 2.54 -8.33 -7.47
CA MET A 36 1.99 -9.20 -6.42
C MET A 36 1.09 -8.45 -5.43
N MET A 37 1.17 -7.12 -5.44
CA MET A 37 0.41 -6.25 -4.56
C MET A 37 -1.03 -6.04 -5.07
N GLY A 38 -1.99 -5.95 -4.15
CA GLY A 38 -3.37 -5.58 -4.48
C GLY A 38 -3.47 -4.14 -5.00
N LYS A 39 -4.47 -3.85 -5.85
CA LYS A 39 -4.66 -2.52 -6.48
C LYS A 39 -4.81 -1.39 -5.47
N GLU A 40 -5.47 -1.66 -4.35
CA GLU A 40 -5.65 -0.76 -3.21
C GLU A 40 -4.30 -0.27 -2.66
N TRP A 41 -3.42 -1.21 -2.37
CA TRP A 41 -2.07 -0.94 -1.87
C TRP A 41 -1.17 -0.29 -2.92
N GLN A 42 -1.30 -0.67 -4.20
CA GLN A 42 -0.63 0.01 -5.32
C GLN A 42 -1.06 1.49 -5.39
N GLY A 43 -2.35 1.77 -5.24
CA GLY A 43 -2.89 3.13 -5.20
C GLY A 43 -2.32 3.95 -4.04
N LEU A 44 -2.29 3.37 -2.83
CA LEU A 44 -1.72 4.04 -1.66
C LEU A 44 -0.25 4.41 -1.85
N ILE A 45 0.61 3.44 -2.19
CA ILE A 45 2.05 3.69 -2.33
C ILE A 45 2.36 4.64 -3.49
N PHE A 46 1.65 4.52 -4.61
CA PHE A 46 1.81 5.42 -5.76
C PHE A 46 1.57 6.88 -5.35
N ASN A 47 0.46 7.13 -4.66
CA ASN A 47 0.06 8.48 -4.29
C ASN A 47 1.00 9.07 -3.23
N LEU A 48 1.48 8.25 -2.27
CA LEU A 48 2.52 8.67 -1.32
C LEU A 48 3.82 9.06 -2.03
N LEU A 49 4.31 8.21 -2.95
CA LEU A 49 5.52 8.49 -3.75
C LEU A 49 5.37 9.75 -4.59
N LYS A 50 4.19 9.97 -5.18
CA LYS A 50 3.89 11.14 -5.98
C LYS A 50 3.88 12.41 -5.13
N TYR A 51 3.21 12.37 -3.98
CA TYR A 51 3.18 13.50 -3.05
C TYR A 51 4.57 13.83 -2.51
N ASP A 52 5.39 12.82 -2.23
CA ASP A 52 6.79 12.98 -1.83
C ASP A 52 7.63 13.63 -2.94
N ALA A 53 7.48 13.19 -4.19
CA ALA A 53 8.15 13.80 -5.33
C ALA A 53 7.74 15.27 -5.57
N GLU A 54 6.47 15.60 -5.37
CA GLU A 54 5.94 16.95 -5.54
C GLU A 54 6.33 17.89 -4.41
N ASN A 55 6.41 17.41 -3.15
CA ASN A 55 6.62 18.25 -1.97
C ASN A 55 8.03 18.22 -1.37
N ASN A 56 8.76 17.09 -1.46
CA ASN A 56 10.13 16.95 -0.95
C ASN A 56 11.22 17.12 -2.00
N SER A 57 10.87 17.38 -3.27
CA SER A 57 11.85 17.81 -4.26
C SER A 57 12.36 19.21 -3.89
N ALA A 58 13.35 19.25 -3.00
CA ALA A 58 14.12 20.44 -2.67
C ALA A 58 14.61 21.09 -3.98
N SER A 59 13.92 22.13 -4.42
CA SER A 59 14.47 23.13 -5.34
C SER A 59 15.07 22.63 -6.67
N SER A 60 14.55 21.56 -7.29
CA SER A 60 14.98 21.21 -8.66
C SER A 60 14.32 22.13 -9.69
N GLY A 61 14.77 23.39 -9.68
CA GLY A 61 14.59 24.35 -10.75
C GLY A 61 13.15 24.67 -11.11
N LYS A 62 12.68 25.83 -10.62
CA LYS A 62 11.69 26.67 -11.31
C LYS A 62 12.27 27.23 -12.63
N GLY A 63 12.98 26.39 -13.38
CA GLY A 63 13.47 26.61 -14.72
C GLY A 63 12.49 25.94 -15.65
N LYS A 64 11.68 26.76 -16.32
CA LYS A 64 10.76 26.38 -17.39
C LYS A 64 11.53 25.62 -18.49
N LYS A 65 11.75 24.32 -18.31
CA LYS A 65 12.35 23.47 -19.34
C LYS A 65 11.36 23.47 -20.48
N ARG A 66 11.72 24.13 -21.58
CA ARG A 66 11.05 23.97 -22.88
C ARG A 66 11.20 22.50 -23.28
N VAL A 67 10.25 21.67 -22.83
CA VAL A 67 10.11 20.28 -23.24
C VAL A 67 9.85 20.30 -24.74
N GLY A 68 10.88 19.91 -25.49
CA GLY A 68 10.77 19.60 -26.90
C GLY A 68 9.65 18.59 -27.11
N ARG A 69 8.76 18.92 -28.03
CA ARG A 69 7.59 18.13 -28.42
C ARG A 69 8.05 16.78 -29.00
N ARG A 70 8.05 15.73 -28.20
CA ARG A 70 7.92 14.31 -28.64
C ARG A 70 7.82 13.42 -27.39
N GLY A 71 6.61 12.96 -27.05
CA GLY A 71 6.44 11.82 -26.12
C GLY A 71 5.38 11.92 -25.01
N GLY A 72 4.73 13.07 -24.81
CA GLY A 72 3.84 13.31 -23.64
C GLY A 72 2.50 12.55 -23.60
N ARG A 73 2.33 11.45 -24.36
CA ARG A 73 1.09 10.65 -24.35
C ARG A 73 1.21 9.31 -23.60
N GLY A 74 2.42 8.75 -23.46
CA GLY A 74 2.61 7.50 -22.71
C GLY A 74 2.58 7.71 -21.19
N ASP A 75 3.17 8.80 -20.73
CA ASP A 75 3.38 9.09 -19.30
C ASP A 75 2.07 9.38 -18.55
N ARG A 76 1.10 10.02 -19.22
CA ARG A 76 -0.22 10.31 -18.63
C ARG A 76 -1.15 9.09 -18.57
N MET A 77 -0.93 8.08 -19.42
CA MET A 77 -1.78 6.89 -19.46
C MET A 77 -1.39 5.88 -18.37
N MET A 78 -0.11 5.83 -18.00
CA MET A 78 0.36 5.08 -16.81
C MET A 78 -0.16 5.71 -15.50
N MET A 79 -0.22 7.05 -15.42
CA MET A 79 -0.63 7.79 -14.22
C MET A 79 -2.12 7.65 -13.83
N GLN A 80 -3.00 7.18 -14.71
CA GLN A 80 -4.45 7.01 -14.44
C GLN A 80 -4.82 5.63 -13.87
N GLN A 81 -3.84 4.73 -13.69
CA GLN A 81 -4.15 3.34 -13.37
C GLN A 81 -4.15 3.03 -11.86
N TRP A 82 -3.57 3.92 -11.04
CA TRP A 82 -3.35 3.68 -9.61
C TRP A 82 -3.97 4.79 -8.76
N ASP A 83 -5.30 4.82 -8.77
CA ASP A 83 -6.08 5.71 -7.92
C ASP A 83 -6.17 5.17 -6.49
N LEU A 84 -6.23 6.07 -5.51
CA LEU A 84 -6.55 5.73 -4.13
C LEU A 84 -7.97 5.14 -4.07
N GLU A 85 -8.19 4.27 -3.09
CA GLU A 85 -9.54 3.79 -2.78
C GLU A 85 -10.48 4.97 -2.47
N ASP A 86 -11.72 4.89 -2.94
CA ASP A 86 -12.69 5.97 -2.77
C ASP A 86 -12.95 6.26 -1.29
N ILE A 87 -13.06 7.55 -0.95
CA ILE A 87 -13.28 8.00 0.42
C ILE A 87 -14.54 7.37 1.00
N LYS A 88 -15.62 7.26 0.20
CA LYS A 88 -16.86 6.65 0.69
C LYS A 88 -16.66 5.19 1.09
N SER A 89 -15.90 4.43 0.28
CA SER A 89 -15.51 3.06 0.61
C SER A 89 -14.72 3.02 1.91
N LEU A 90 -13.71 3.89 2.06
CA LEU A 90 -12.89 3.95 3.27
C LEU A 90 -13.67 4.38 4.53
N LEU A 91 -14.72 5.19 4.40
CA LEU A 91 -15.53 5.64 5.53
C LEU A 91 -16.45 4.52 6.06
N THR A 92 -16.98 3.67 5.19
CA THR A 92 -17.91 2.59 5.57
C THR A 92 -17.33 1.18 5.51
N GLY A 93 -16.12 1.03 4.98
CA GLY A 93 -15.50 -0.25 4.67
C GLY A 93 -15.09 -1.04 5.90
N GLU A 94 -14.83 -2.33 5.68
CA GLU A 94 -14.44 -3.32 6.69
C GLU A 94 -12.94 -3.66 6.62
N SER A 95 -12.18 -2.99 5.77
CA SER A 95 -10.71 -3.13 5.74
C SER A 95 -10.09 -2.67 7.05
N ASP A 96 -8.83 -3.06 7.27
CA ASP A 96 -8.14 -2.81 8.52
C ASP A 96 -8.09 -1.31 8.88
N ALA A 97 -8.21 -1.02 10.17
CA ALA A 97 -8.31 0.36 10.66
C ALA A 97 -7.06 1.18 10.31
N ASP A 98 -5.88 0.57 10.34
CA ASP A 98 -4.59 1.19 10.05
C ASP A 98 -4.45 1.55 8.56
N TYR A 99 -4.82 0.64 7.66
CA TYR A 99 -4.87 0.91 6.22
C TYR A 99 -5.87 2.01 5.87
N ARG A 100 -7.08 1.96 6.45
CA ARG A 100 -8.10 2.99 6.22
C ARG A 100 -7.64 4.35 6.72
N LEU A 101 -7.02 4.39 7.89
CA LEU A 101 -6.46 5.62 8.47
C LEU A 101 -5.37 6.19 7.56
N ALA A 102 -4.40 5.37 7.14
CA ALA A 102 -3.32 5.80 6.24
C ALA A 102 -3.85 6.40 4.93
N THR A 103 -4.85 5.73 4.33
CA THR A 103 -5.42 6.15 3.05
C THR A 103 -6.26 7.42 3.19
N LEU A 104 -7.00 7.59 4.29
CA LEU A 104 -7.73 8.83 4.58
C LEU A 104 -6.80 10.00 4.91
N LEU A 105 -5.68 9.77 5.60
CA LEU A 105 -4.65 10.79 5.81
C LEU A 105 -4.03 11.24 4.49
N MET A 106 -3.81 10.31 3.56
CA MET A 106 -3.36 10.63 2.21
C MET A 106 -4.37 11.49 1.45
N HIS A 107 -5.65 11.11 1.44
CA HIS A 107 -6.72 11.92 0.86
C HIS A 107 -6.78 13.32 1.46
N LYS A 108 -6.68 13.41 2.79
CA LYS A 108 -6.66 14.70 3.50
C LYS A 108 -5.48 15.58 3.10
N ALA A 109 -4.29 15.00 2.96
CA ALA A 109 -3.09 15.71 2.51
C ALA A 109 -3.22 16.21 1.06
N MET A 110 -3.90 15.47 0.20
CA MET A 110 -4.13 15.85 -1.21
C MET A 110 -5.24 16.91 -1.36
N MET A 111 -6.31 16.83 -0.58
CA MET A 111 -7.47 17.72 -0.68
C MET A 111 -7.24 19.07 0.00
N GLY A 112 -6.44 19.12 1.08
CA GLY A 112 -6.14 20.36 1.79
C GLY A 112 -7.41 21.06 2.28
N GLU A 113 -7.74 22.20 1.67
CA GLU A 113 -8.92 23.02 2.03
C GLU A 113 -10.25 22.39 1.60
N ASP A 114 -10.25 21.53 0.57
CA ASP A 114 -11.45 20.86 0.06
C ASP A 114 -11.89 19.66 0.92
N TRP A 115 -11.16 19.37 2.01
CA TRP A 115 -11.47 18.28 2.93
C TRP A 115 -12.78 18.52 3.70
N ASP A 116 -13.71 17.56 3.67
CA ASP A 116 -14.94 17.63 4.45
C ASP A 116 -14.65 17.32 5.93
N ASN A 117 -14.90 18.33 6.78
CA ASN A 117 -14.71 18.22 8.22
C ASN A 117 -15.59 17.16 8.89
N ASN A 118 -16.71 16.74 8.28
CA ASN A 118 -17.55 15.67 8.79
C ASN A 118 -16.78 14.33 8.85
N TRP A 119 -15.87 14.10 7.91
CA TRP A 119 -15.05 12.88 7.85
C TRP A 119 -14.04 12.78 9.01
N ASN A 120 -13.71 13.90 9.67
CA ASN A 120 -12.84 13.88 10.86
C ASN A 120 -13.44 13.04 11.99
N THR A 121 -14.77 12.87 12.04
CA THR A 121 -15.42 12.01 13.04
C THR A 121 -14.97 10.57 12.90
N ILE A 122 -15.03 10.03 11.67
CA ILE A 122 -14.60 8.66 11.37
C ILE A 122 -13.08 8.54 11.47
N LEU A 123 -12.35 9.56 11.02
CA LEU A 123 -10.89 9.58 11.12
C LEU A 123 -10.43 9.50 12.58
N ASN A 124 -11.09 10.21 13.50
CA ASN A 124 -10.80 10.13 14.95
C ASN A 124 -11.21 8.77 15.56
N GLN A 125 -12.27 8.13 15.06
CA GLN A 125 -12.62 6.76 15.47
C GLN A 125 -11.52 5.77 15.07
N LEU A 126 -11.02 5.86 13.84
CA LEU A 126 -9.91 5.02 13.36
C LEU A 126 -8.62 5.25 14.14
N ARG A 127 -8.31 6.49 14.52
CA ARG A 127 -7.18 6.79 15.43
C ARG A 127 -7.32 6.09 16.77
N SER A 128 -8.51 6.14 17.37
CA SER A 128 -8.77 5.46 18.66
C SER A 128 -8.64 3.93 18.52
N GLN A 129 -9.03 3.37 17.37
CA GLN A 129 -8.83 1.95 17.08
C GLN A 129 -7.34 1.62 16.94
N CYS A 130 -6.58 2.39 16.18
CA CYS A 130 -5.13 2.19 16.02
C CYS A 130 -4.37 2.39 17.35
N GLU A 131 -4.81 3.31 18.20
CA GLU A 131 -4.24 3.52 19.54
C GLU A 131 -4.49 2.33 20.47
N SER A 132 -5.64 1.65 20.34
CA SER A 132 -5.99 0.52 21.20
C SER A 132 -5.52 -0.85 20.68
N GLN A 133 -5.48 -1.04 19.36
CA GLN A 133 -5.14 -2.31 18.71
C GLN A 133 -3.69 -2.34 18.20
N GLY A 134 -3.03 -1.18 18.13
CA GLY A 134 -1.77 -1.02 17.44
C GLY A 134 -1.93 -0.91 15.92
N VAL A 135 -0.80 -0.77 15.23
CA VAL A 135 -0.71 -0.70 13.77
C VAL A 135 0.25 -1.76 13.25
N HIS A 136 0.03 -2.23 12.02
CA HIS A 136 0.96 -3.16 11.39
C HIS A 136 2.36 -2.51 11.22
N PRO A 137 3.48 -3.23 11.42
CA PRO A 137 4.84 -2.64 11.38
C PRO A 137 5.20 -1.94 10.08
N VAL A 138 4.60 -2.38 8.96
CA VAL A 138 4.74 -1.72 7.66
C VAL A 138 4.41 -0.22 7.74
N PHE A 139 3.45 0.18 8.56
CA PHE A 139 3.08 1.58 8.75
C PHE A 139 4.13 2.38 9.53
N HIS A 140 4.97 1.75 10.36
CA HIS A 140 6.12 2.44 10.96
C HIS A 140 7.17 2.78 9.90
N SER A 141 7.50 1.84 9.01
CA SER A 141 8.41 2.08 7.88
C SER A 141 7.86 3.13 6.91
N LEU A 142 6.54 3.13 6.68
CA LEU A 142 5.89 4.17 5.88
C LEU A 142 5.85 5.52 6.61
N ALA A 143 5.60 5.55 7.91
CA ALA A 143 5.60 6.78 8.70
C ALA A 143 6.98 7.42 8.76
N SER A 144 8.05 6.63 8.81
CA SER A 144 9.42 7.16 8.78
C SER A 144 9.77 7.74 7.40
N THR A 145 9.35 7.07 6.33
CA THR A 145 9.63 7.50 4.95
C THR A 145 8.75 8.68 4.52
N PHE A 146 7.47 8.65 4.86
CA PHE A 146 6.45 9.63 4.47
C PHE A 146 5.91 10.42 5.67
N GLN A 147 6.83 10.90 6.50
CA GLN A 147 6.54 11.60 7.76
C GLN A 147 5.51 12.75 7.62
N PRO A 148 5.50 13.58 6.54
CA PRO A 148 4.52 14.66 6.41
C PRO A 148 3.05 14.20 6.33
N VAL A 149 2.80 12.97 5.86
CA VAL A 149 1.45 12.43 5.67
C VAL A 149 1.11 11.39 6.73
N LEU A 150 2.03 10.45 6.96
CA LEU A 150 1.79 9.26 7.76
C LEU A 150 2.49 9.29 9.13
N GLY A 151 3.12 10.42 9.49
CA GLY A 151 3.90 10.52 10.72
C GLY A 151 3.14 10.15 12.00
N GLU A 152 1.81 10.32 12.05
CA GLU A 152 1.01 9.92 13.22
C GLU A 152 0.99 8.40 13.43
N LEU A 153 1.08 7.60 12.37
CA LEU A 153 1.05 6.14 12.47
C LEU A 153 2.30 5.58 13.16
N GLY A 154 3.42 6.31 13.10
CA GLY A 154 4.66 5.93 13.79
C GLY A 154 4.62 6.12 15.31
N VAL A 155 3.54 6.72 15.85
CA VAL A 155 3.37 6.93 17.29
C VAL A 155 2.67 5.75 17.96
N TYR A 156 1.82 5.02 17.23
CA TYR A 156 1.08 3.89 17.76
C TYR A 156 1.98 2.65 17.91
N ASP A 157 1.62 1.76 18.82
CA ASP A 157 2.35 0.50 19.04
C ASP A 157 2.32 -0.39 17.79
N SER A 158 3.45 -1.02 17.46
CA SER A 158 3.54 -1.96 16.34
C SER A 158 3.06 -3.34 16.75
N VAL A 159 2.04 -3.87 16.08
CA VAL A 159 1.49 -5.21 16.34
C VAL A 159 1.55 -6.03 15.07
N GLU A 160 2.34 -7.10 15.10
CA GLU A 160 2.31 -8.13 14.06
C GLU A 160 1.12 -9.05 14.33
N VAL A 161 0.19 -9.10 13.38
CA VAL A 161 -0.88 -10.08 13.41
C VAL A 161 -0.27 -11.40 12.97
N GLU A 162 -0.10 -12.33 13.91
CA GLU A 162 0.18 -13.71 13.60
C GLU A 162 -0.96 -14.23 12.72
N ILE A 163 -0.62 -14.69 11.51
CA ILE A 163 -1.56 -15.44 10.69
C ILE A 163 -1.71 -16.77 11.40
N ASP A 164 -2.84 -16.98 12.07
CA ASP A 164 -3.18 -18.28 12.62
C ASP A 164 -3.47 -19.18 11.42
N ASP A 165 -2.44 -19.90 10.97
CA ASP A 165 -2.62 -20.97 10.00
C ASP A 165 -3.55 -21.98 10.67
N ASP A 166 -4.77 -22.17 10.14
CA ASP A 166 -5.72 -23.17 10.64
C ASP A 166 -5.00 -24.52 10.67
N ALA A 167 -4.50 -24.91 11.84
CA ALA A 167 -3.68 -26.11 11.98
C ALA A 167 -4.46 -27.34 11.53
N ASP A 168 -5.78 -27.34 11.79
CA ASP A 168 -6.72 -28.36 11.34
C ASP A 168 -6.83 -28.43 9.80
N TRP A 169 -6.81 -27.28 9.12
CA TRP A 169 -6.79 -27.23 7.65
C TRP A 169 -5.44 -27.72 7.10
N LEU A 170 -4.34 -27.30 7.71
CA LEU A 170 -2.99 -27.71 7.31
C LEU A 170 -2.78 -29.23 7.49
N GLU A 171 -3.28 -29.79 8.60
CA GLU A 171 -3.31 -31.23 8.84
C GLU A 171 -4.21 -31.95 7.83
N SER A 172 -5.35 -31.38 7.46
CA SER A 172 -6.24 -31.94 6.43
C SER A 172 -5.63 -31.96 5.03
N CYS A 173 -4.69 -31.04 4.74
CA CYS A 173 -3.95 -31.02 3.48
C CYS A 173 -2.78 -32.02 3.44
N ARG A 174 -2.49 -32.72 4.53
CA ARG A 174 -1.39 -33.68 4.60
C ARG A 174 -1.76 -34.97 3.88
N ILE A 175 -1.46 -35.02 2.58
CA ILE A 175 -1.60 -36.24 1.77
C ILE A 175 -0.42 -37.16 2.07
N ASP A 176 -0.69 -38.34 2.66
CA ASP A 176 0.32 -39.39 2.80
C ASP A 176 0.50 -40.13 1.47
N ALA A 177 1.69 -40.05 0.89
CA ALA A 177 2.04 -40.75 -0.34
C ALA A 177 2.07 -42.28 -0.19
N SER A 178 2.09 -42.78 1.05
CA SER A 178 2.07 -44.20 1.38
C SER A 178 0.65 -44.75 1.51
N ASP A 179 -0.35 -43.86 1.63
CA ASP A 179 -1.75 -44.22 1.73
C ASP A 179 -2.39 -44.26 0.33
N CYS A 180 -2.25 -45.43 -0.31
CA CYS A 180 -2.74 -45.67 -1.66
C CYS A 180 -4.28 -45.52 -1.78
N GLU A 181 -5.04 -45.72 -0.70
CA GLU A 181 -6.51 -45.68 -0.73
C GLU A 181 -7.00 -44.24 -0.90
N LEU A 182 -6.51 -43.32 -0.07
CA LEU A 182 -6.82 -41.89 -0.15
C LEU A 182 -6.39 -41.28 -1.49
N LEU A 183 -5.22 -41.69 -2.02
CA LEU A 183 -4.76 -41.26 -3.33
C LEU A 183 -5.68 -41.71 -4.47
N THR A 184 -6.15 -42.95 -4.43
CA THR A 184 -7.10 -43.45 -5.44
C THR A 184 -8.46 -42.79 -5.36
N GLU A 185 -8.91 -42.35 -4.18
CA GLU A 185 -10.14 -41.57 -4.03
C GLU A 185 -9.98 -40.16 -4.60
N LEU A 186 -8.87 -39.48 -4.29
CA LEU A 186 -8.55 -38.14 -4.77
C LEU A 186 -8.40 -38.08 -6.31
N LEU A 187 -7.84 -39.13 -6.91
CA LEU A 187 -7.58 -39.21 -8.35
C LEU A 187 -8.79 -39.71 -9.18
N LYS A 188 -9.95 -39.95 -8.56
CA LYS A 188 -11.15 -40.30 -9.33
C LYS A 188 -11.59 -39.10 -10.19
N PRO A 189 -11.78 -39.28 -11.51
CA PRO A 189 -12.27 -38.21 -12.36
C PRO A 189 -13.70 -37.83 -11.95
N PRO A 190 -14.07 -36.54 -12.03
CA PRO A 190 -15.44 -36.10 -11.78
C PRO A 190 -16.39 -36.72 -12.81
N LEU A 191 -17.57 -37.15 -12.34
CA LEU A 191 -18.66 -37.71 -13.17
C LEU A 191 -19.27 -36.66 -14.10
#